data_AF-A0A7C1SFI3-F1
#
_entry.id   AF-A0A7C1SFI3-F1
#
_cell.length_a   1.000
_cell.length_b   1.000
_cell.length_c   1.000
_cell.angle_alpha   90.00
_cell.angle_beta   90.00
_cell.angle_gamma   90.00
#
_symmetry.space_group_name_H-M   'P 1'
#
loop_
_entity.id
_entity.type
_entity.pdbx_description
1 polymer ?
#
loop_
_entity_poly.entity_id
_entity_poly.type
_entity_poly.pdbx_seq_one_letter_code
_entity_poly.pdbx_strand_id
1 'polypeptide(L)'
;MVRIIVAMALFASLLALPSAAGAQDQWKEEFKRICSYTVVSNTLSDEELETLVKDSDILIEKLEALDAPEAKVYIFRLKKCRNMYRFIIDVRAAKNKS
;
A
#
# COMPACT_ATOMS: atom_id res chain seq x y z
N MET A 1 21.09 32.04 -39.03
CA MET A 1 19.86 31.89 -38.22
C MET A 1 19.24 30.50 -38.27
N VAL A 2 19.41 29.71 -39.35
CA VAL A 2 18.83 28.34 -39.46
C VAL A 2 19.53 27.28 -38.60
N ARG A 3 20.81 27.46 -38.25
CA ARG A 3 21.59 26.46 -37.49
C ARG A 3 21.26 26.37 -35.99
N ILE A 4 20.65 27.42 -35.41
CA ILE A 4 20.29 27.45 -33.98
C ILE A 4 18.95 26.72 -33.73
N ILE A 5 18.05 26.73 -34.73
CA ILE A 5 16.71 26.14 -34.64
C ILE A 5 16.78 24.60 -34.62
N VAL A 6 17.75 24.00 -35.32
CA VAL A 6 17.92 22.54 -35.37
C VAL A 6 18.41 21.99 -34.01
N ALA A 7 19.19 22.76 -33.25
CA ALA A 7 19.70 22.33 -31.94
C ALA A 7 18.60 22.32 -30.86
N MET A 8 17.58 23.17 -30.96
CA MET A 8 16.43 23.17 -30.04
C MET A 8 15.41 22.06 -30.32
N ALA A 9 15.33 21.58 -31.56
CA ALA A 9 14.42 20.48 -31.91
C ALA A 9 14.90 19.11 -31.40
N LEU A 10 16.22 18.92 -31.21
CA LEU A 10 16.78 17.65 -30.72
C LEU A 10 16.81 17.54 -29.18
N PHE A 11 16.66 18.65 -28.46
CA PHE A 11 16.59 18.63 -26.99
C PHE A 11 15.16 18.45 -26.46
N ALA A 12 14.15 18.75 -27.27
CA ALA A 12 12.74 18.64 -26.91
C ALA A 12 12.20 17.20 -26.95
N SER A 13 12.91 16.26 -27.58
CA SER A 13 12.49 14.87 -27.71
C SER A 13 12.87 13.98 -26.51
N LEU A 14 13.64 14.48 -25.54
CA LEU A 14 14.12 13.69 -24.39
C LEU A 14 13.16 13.69 -23.18
N LEU A 15 12.06 14.45 -23.21
CA LEU A 15 11.14 14.63 -22.08
C LEU A 15 9.91 13.70 -22.10
N ALA A 16 9.78 12.84 -23.12
CA ALA A 16 8.62 11.95 -23.27
C ALA A 16 8.93 10.49 -22.89
N LEU A 17 9.80 10.27 -21.90
CA LEU A 17 9.91 8.95 -21.27
C LEU A 17 8.71 8.79 -20.32
N PRO A 18 7.77 7.86 -20.57
CA PRO A 18 6.76 7.52 -19.59
C PRO A 18 7.48 7.00 -18.34
N SER A 19 7.39 7.73 -17.25
CA SER A 19 7.97 7.37 -15.98
C SER A 19 7.29 6.08 -15.49
N ALA A 20 8.06 4.99 -15.41
CA ALA A 20 7.67 3.74 -14.76
C ALA A 20 7.41 3.90 -13.23
N ALA A 21 7.38 5.13 -12.73
CA ALA A 21 7.14 5.51 -11.34
C ALA A 21 5.73 5.13 -10.84
N GLY A 22 4.77 4.87 -11.72
CA GLY A 22 3.39 4.58 -11.32
C GLY A 22 3.19 3.26 -10.55
N ALA A 23 4.04 2.26 -10.73
CA ALA A 23 3.90 0.96 -10.04
C ALA A 23 4.54 0.94 -8.64
N GLN A 24 5.62 1.72 -8.44
CA GLN A 24 6.35 1.74 -7.16
C GLN A 24 5.61 2.50 -6.06
N ASP A 25 4.61 3.33 -6.39
CA ASP A 25 3.84 4.09 -5.40
C ASP A 25 2.46 3.50 -5.09
N GLN A 26 1.89 2.65 -5.95
CA GLN A 26 0.55 2.09 -5.73
C GLN A 26 0.43 1.29 -4.44
N TRP A 27 1.43 0.46 -4.12
CA TRP A 27 1.41 -0.34 -2.90
C TRP A 27 1.50 0.52 -1.63
N LYS A 28 2.08 1.73 -1.72
CA LYS A 28 2.14 2.68 -0.59
C LYS A 28 0.76 3.29 -0.31
N GLU A 29 -0.03 3.54 -1.34
CA GLU A 29 -1.42 3.98 -1.19
C GLU A 29 -2.31 2.86 -0.64
N GLU A 30 -2.13 1.61 -1.11
CA GLU A 30 -2.79 0.44 -0.50
C GLU A 30 -2.42 0.32 0.98
N PHE A 31 -1.14 0.43 1.32
CA PHE A 31 -0.66 0.43 2.70
C PHE A 31 -1.31 1.53 3.55
N LYS A 32 -1.35 2.76 3.03
CA LYS A 32 -1.91 3.93 3.72
C LYS A 32 -3.41 3.74 3.95
N ARG A 33 -4.15 3.27 2.94
CA ARG A 33 -5.57 2.95 3.04
C ARG A 33 -5.79 1.96 4.19
N ILE A 34 -5.13 0.81 4.14
CA ILE A 34 -5.28 -0.26 5.14
C ILE A 34 -4.98 0.29 6.54
N CYS A 35 -3.75 0.75 6.79
CA CYS A 35 -3.33 1.10 8.14
C CYS A 35 -4.01 2.34 8.72
N SER A 36 -4.61 3.22 7.90
CA SER A 36 -5.37 4.38 8.40
C SER A 36 -6.60 3.98 9.23
N TYR A 37 -7.20 2.81 8.95
CA TYR A 37 -8.37 2.31 9.67
C TYR A 37 -8.06 1.85 11.10
N THR A 38 -6.78 1.72 11.49
CA THR A 38 -6.42 1.36 12.87
C THR A 38 -7.05 2.31 13.89
N VAL A 39 -7.09 3.62 13.60
CA VAL A 39 -7.62 4.66 14.50
C VAL A 39 -9.11 4.48 14.81
N VAL A 40 -9.88 3.91 13.87
CA VAL A 40 -11.33 3.72 13.98
C VAL A 40 -11.74 2.25 14.01
N SER A 41 -10.79 1.34 14.16
CA SER A 41 -11.00 -0.11 14.04
C SER A 41 -12.08 -0.67 14.96
N ASN A 42 -12.26 -0.11 16.15
CA ASN A 42 -13.29 -0.53 17.10
C ASN A 42 -14.73 -0.23 16.64
N THR A 43 -14.93 0.68 15.67
CA THR A 43 -16.25 1.04 15.14
C THR A 43 -16.60 0.30 13.84
N LEU A 44 -15.64 -0.41 13.25
CA LEU A 44 -15.86 -1.19 12.03
C LEU A 44 -16.65 -2.47 12.35
N SER A 45 -17.42 -2.94 11.38
CA SER A 45 -18.05 -4.26 11.42
C SER A 45 -17.01 -5.39 11.32
N ASP A 46 -17.40 -6.61 11.69
CA ASP A 46 -16.51 -7.78 11.59
C ASP A 46 -16.16 -8.07 10.11
N GLU A 47 -17.08 -7.85 9.17
CA GLU A 47 -16.84 -8.02 7.73
C GLU A 47 -15.81 -7.01 7.19
N GLU A 48 -15.88 -5.75 7.61
CA GLU A 48 -14.88 -4.74 7.26
C GLU A 48 -13.51 -5.07 7.85
N LEU A 49 -13.47 -5.55 9.10
CA LEU A 49 -12.22 -5.99 9.73
C LEU A 49 -11.60 -7.19 9.01
N GLU A 50 -12.40 -8.19 8.64
CA GLU A 50 -11.91 -9.35 7.86
C GLU A 50 -11.41 -8.93 6.48
N THR A 51 -12.09 -7.97 5.83
CA THR A 51 -11.63 -7.39 4.57
C THR A 51 -10.26 -6.73 4.75
N LEU A 52 -10.06 -5.95 5.81
CA LEU A 52 -8.77 -5.31 6.10
C LEU A 52 -7.67 -6.34 6.42
N VAL A 53 -8.00 -7.45 7.09
CA VAL A 53 -7.06 -8.56 7.32
C VAL A 53 -6.63 -9.19 5.99
N LYS A 54 -7.59 -9.50 5.11
CA LYS A 54 -7.33 -10.09 3.79
C LYS A 54 -6.50 -9.15 2.90
N ASP A 55 -6.86 -7.87 2.86
CA ASP A 55 -6.11 -6.85 2.12
C ASP A 55 -4.67 -6.73 2.62
N SER A 56 -4.49 -6.80 3.94
CA SER A 56 -3.15 -6.81 4.55
C SER A 56 -2.35 -8.03 4.11
N ASP A 57 -2.95 -9.23 4.14
CA ASP A 57 -2.28 -10.49 3.76
C ASP A 57 -1.85 -10.47 2.28
N ILE A 58 -2.73 -10.01 1.37
CA ILE A 58 -2.42 -9.85 -0.06
C ILE A 58 -1.27 -8.85 -0.27
N LEU A 59 -1.31 -7.70 0.40
CA LEU A 59 -0.27 -6.69 0.23
C LEU A 59 1.07 -7.13 0.84
N ILE A 60 1.06 -7.88 1.94
CA ILE A 60 2.28 -8.50 2.49
C ILE A 60 2.92 -9.42 1.44
N GLU A 61 2.15 -10.31 0.82
CA GLU A 61 2.65 -11.23 -0.21
C GLU A 61 3.25 -10.48 -1.41
N LYS A 62 2.55 -9.45 -1.90
CA LYS A 62 3.06 -8.56 -2.97
C LYS A 62 4.39 -7.93 -2.57
N LEU A 63 4.51 -7.40 -1.35
CA LEU A 63 5.71 -6.73 -0.87
C LEU A 63 6.87 -7.70 -0.61
N GLU A 64 6.59 -8.91 -0.15
CA GLU A 64 7.59 -9.96 0.03
C GLU A 64 8.18 -10.38 -1.33
N ALA A 65 7.37 -10.40 -2.40
CA ALA A 65 7.83 -10.70 -3.76
C ALA A 65 8.73 -9.61 -4.40
N LEU A 66 8.67 -8.36 -3.92
CA LEU A 66 9.52 -7.27 -4.42
C LEU A 66 10.98 -7.38 -3.95
N ASP A 67 11.25 -8.13 -2.88
CA ASP A 67 12.56 -8.26 -2.19
C ASP A 67 13.31 -6.92 -1.98
N ALA A 68 12.56 -5.82 -1.85
CA ALA A 68 13.12 -4.49 -1.65
C ALA A 68 13.37 -4.25 -0.15
N PRO A 69 14.55 -3.75 0.27
CA PRO A 69 14.81 -3.42 1.68
C PRO A 69 13.78 -2.47 2.30
N GLU A 70 13.28 -1.50 1.54
CA GLU A 70 12.23 -0.58 1.98
C GLU A 70 10.91 -1.30 2.29
N ALA A 71 10.54 -2.31 1.50
CA ALA A 71 9.30 -3.07 1.66
C ALA A 71 9.25 -3.79 3.02
N LYS A 72 10.40 -4.21 3.57
CA LYS A 72 10.49 -4.89 4.88
C LYS A 72 9.91 -4.06 6.02
N VAL A 73 10.15 -2.75 6.00
CA VAL A 73 9.61 -1.82 7.01
C VAL A 73 8.08 -1.74 6.90
N TYR A 74 7.56 -1.68 5.68
CA TYR A 74 6.12 -1.62 5.44
C TYR A 74 5.43 -2.94 5.77
N ILE A 75 6.02 -4.09 5.44
CA ILE A 75 5.54 -5.42 5.84
C ILE A 75 5.42 -5.50 7.36
N PHE A 76 6.45 -5.07 8.09
CA PHE A 76 6.42 -5.09 9.56
C PHE A 76 5.26 -4.25 10.12
N ARG A 77 5.04 -3.05 9.59
CA ARG A 77 3.92 -2.17 10.00
C ARG A 77 2.57 -2.77 9.62
N LEU A 78 2.46 -3.34 8.44
CA LEU A 78 1.23 -3.95 7.92
C LEU A 78 0.82 -5.18 8.73
N LYS A 79 1.78 -6.03 9.14
CA LYS A 79 1.55 -7.16 10.06
C LYS A 79 0.96 -6.69 11.39
N LYS A 80 1.37 -5.53 11.92
CA LYS A 80 0.76 -4.94 13.12
C LYS A 80 -0.69 -4.48 12.89
N CYS A 81 -0.96 -3.78 11.79
CA CYS A 81 -2.32 -3.37 11.42
C CYS A 81 -3.24 -4.60 11.31
N ARG A 82 -2.81 -5.63 10.57
CA ARG A 82 -3.49 -6.92 10.42
C ARG A 82 -3.80 -7.60 11.75
N ASN A 83 -2.80 -7.71 12.63
CA ASN A 83 -2.97 -8.37 13.93
C ASN A 83 -3.95 -7.63 14.84
N MET A 84 -3.96 -6.30 14.76
CA MET A 84 -4.92 -5.47 15.51
C MET A 84 -6.35 -5.73 15.06
N TYR A 85 -6.62 -5.79 13.75
CA TYR A 85 -7.96 -6.12 13.24
C TYR A 85 -8.40 -7.53 13.67
N ARG A 86 -7.51 -8.52 13.54
CA ARG A 86 -7.79 -9.89 13.99
C ARG A 86 -8.09 -9.95 15.48
N PHE A 87 -7.30 -9.25 16.30
CA PHE A 87 -7.51 -9.20 17.74
C PHE A 87 -8.89 -8.65 18.11
N ILE A 88 -9.37 -7.60 17.42
CA ILE A 88 -10.70 -7.04 17.67
C ILE A 88 -11.80 -8.06 17.36
N ILE A 89 -11.68 -8.78 16.22
CA ILE A 89 -12.61 -9.87 15.86
C ILE A 89 -12.62 -10.94 16.96
N ASP A 90 -11.44 -11.39 17.39
CA ASP A 90 -11.31 -12.42 18.42
C ASP A 90 -11.94 -12.00 19.75
N VAL A 91 -11.74 -10.75 20.18
CA VAL A 91 -12.35 -10.19 21.39
C VAL A 91 -13.88 -10.15 21.29
N ARG A 92 -14.43 -9.74 20.15
CA ARG A 92 -15.89 -9.73 19.91
C ARG A 92 -16.47 -11.14 19.91
N ALA A 93 -15.79 -12.08 19.25
CA ALA A 93 -16.18 -13.49 19.23
C ALA A 93 -16.16 -14.11 20.63
N ALA A 94 -15.18 -13.76 21.47
CA ALA A 94 -15.15 -14.21 22.87
C ALA A 94 -16.31 -13.64 23.69
N LYS A 95 -16.66 -12.37 23.49
CA LYS A 95 -17.80 -11.72 24.18
C LYS A 95 -19.14 -12.36 23.84
N ASN A 96 -19.36 -12.78 22.60
CA ASN A 96 -20.64 -13.37 22.16
C ASN A 96 -20.82 -14.83 22.60
N LYS A 97 -19.78 -15.47 23.12
CA LYS A 97 -19.81 -16.85 23.63
C LYS A 97 -20.01 -16.94 25.15
N SER A 98 -20.00 -15.81 25.85
CA SER A 98 -20.25 -15.70 27.29
C SER A 98 -21.67 -15.27 27.57
#